data_AF-A0A1F5APL6-F1
#
_entry.id   AF-A0A1F5APL6-F1
#
_cell.length_a   1.000
_cell.length_b   1.000
_cell.length_c   1.000
_cell.angle_alpha   90.00
_cell.angle_beta   90.00
_cell.angle_gamma   90.00
#
_symmetry.space_group_name_H-M   'P 1'
#
loop_
_entity.id
_entity.type
_entity.pdbx_description
1 polymer ?
#
loop_
_entity_poly.entity_id
_entity_poly.type
_entity_poly.pdbx_seq_one_letter_code
_entity_poly.pdbx_strand_id
1 'polypeptide(L)' 'MDQEYRPKPVYHMLDKLINQTWKTTSSAQTDDRGTLSFREVWGKYEITLNSPDGKICVFPAHVRRNEDNKWVFTVEGYGN' A
#
# COMPACT_ATOMS: atom_id res chain seq x y z
N MET A 1 -34.12 -14.50 -22.61
CA MET A 1 -33.35 -13.82 -21.55
C MET A 1 -32.09 -14.61 -21.37
N ASP A 2 -30.95 -14.08 -21.82
CA ASP A 2 -29.63 -14.52 -21.35
C ASP A 2 -29.08 -13.37 -20.51
N GLN A 3 -29.54 -13.37 -19.26
CA GLN A 3 -29.34 -12.31 -18.26
C GLN A 3 -28.06 -12.61 -17.47
N GLU A 4 -26.93 -12.76 -18.15
CA GLU A 4 -25.64 -12.86 -17.48
C GLU A 4 -24.63 -11.94 -18.16
N TYR A 5 -24.43 -10.78 -17.54
CA TYR A 5 -23.38 -9.82 -17.84
C TYR A 5 -22.01 -10.45 -17.51
N ARG A 6 -21.55 -11.41 -18.33
CA ARG A 6 -20.23 -12.01 -18.17
C ARG A 6 -19.19 -11.07 -18.80
N PRO A 7 -18.29 -10.46 -18.00
CA PRO A 7 -17.28 -9.56 -18.53
C PRO A 7 -16.38 -10.27 -19.55
N LYS A 8 -15.99 -9.56 -20.61
CA LYS A 8 -15.13 -10.10 -21.67
C LYS A 8 -13.78 -10.54 -21.05
N PRO A 9 -13.17 -11.65 -21.46
CA PRO A 9 -11.92 -12.17 -20.85
C PRO A 9 -10.78 -11.15 -20.75
N VAL A 10 -10.69 -10.22 -21.73
CA VAL A 10 -9.72 -9.11 -21.75
C VAL A 10 -9.86 -8.15 -20.57
N TYR A 11 -11.07 -8.01 -20.01
CA TYR A 11 -11.35 -7.16 -18.86
C TYR A 11 -10.59 -7.66 -17.62
N HIS A 12 -10.58 -8.97 -17.37
CA HIS A 12 -9.85 -9.55 -16.24
C HIS A 12 -8.33 -9.41 -16.35
N MET A 13 -7.79 -9.40 -17.58
CA MET A 13 -6.37 -9.14 -17.79
C MET A 13 -6.00 -7.69 -17.49
N LEU A 14 -6.82 -6.73 -17.95
CA LEU A 14 -6.60 -5.30 -17.68
C LEU A 14 -6.81 -4.96 -16.21
N ASP A 15 -7.85 -5.51 -15.58
CA ASP A 15 -8.12 -5.38 -14.15
C ASP A 15 -6.96 -5.90 -13.31
N LYS A 16 -6.42 -7.09 -13.64
CA LYS A 16 -5.24 -7.65 -12.99
C LYS A 16 -3.99 -6.79 -13.18
N LEU A 17 -3.75 -6.26 -14.37
CA LEU A 17 -2.61 -5.37 -14.64
C LEU A 17 -2.71 -4.08 -13.81
N ILE A 18 -3.89 -3.45 -13.81
CA ILE A 18 -4.11 -2.16 -13.15
C ILE A 18 -4.17 -2.32 -11.62
N ASN A 19 -4.99 -3.26 -11.13
CA ASN A 19 -5.29 -3.39 -9.70
C ASN A 19 -4.40 -4.36 -8.94
N GLN A 20 -3.69 -5.27 -9.61
CA GLN A 20 -2.81 -6.25 -8.96
C GLN A 20 -1.35 -6.15 -9.37
N THR A 21 -1.03 -5.49 -10.51
CA THR A 21 0.36 -5.40 -11.01
C THR A 21 0.92 -3.98 -10.91
N TRP A 22 0.11 -2.94 -11.13
CA TRP A 22 0.51 -1.54 -10.97
C TRP A 22 0.14 -0.95 -9.61
N LYS A 23 -0.83 -1.55 -8.93
CA LYS A 23 -1.27 -1.18 -7.58
C LYS A 23 -0.85 -2.26 -6.59
N THR A 24 0.40 -2.21 -6.12
CA THR A 24 0.79 -3.13 -5.03
C THR A 24 0.16 -2.65 -3.73
N THR A 25 -0.72 -3.46 -3.17
CA THR A 25 -1.29 -3.23 -1.83
C THR A 25 -0.75 -4.31 -0.91
N SER A 26 0.05 -3.90 0.07
CA SER A 26 0.67 -4.78 1.06
C SER A 26 0.25 -4.31 2.45
N SER A 27 -0.12 -5.25 3.33
CA SER A 27 -0.45 -4.98 4.73
C SER A 27 0.53 -5.74 5.61
N ALA A 28 1.15 -5.06 6.56
CA ALA A 28 2.10 -5.63 7.50
C ALA A 28 2.00 -4.93 8.85
N GLN A 29 2.37 -5.64 9.91
CA GLN A 29 2.50 -5.08 11.25
C GLN A 29 3.97 -4.68 11.47
N THR A 30 4.18 -3.53 12.11
CA THR A 30 5.51 -3.12 12.56
C THR A 30 5.99 -4.04 13.68
N ASP A 31 7.30 -4.18 13.83
CA ASP A 31 7.88 -4.88 14.97
C ASP A 31 7.69 -4.09 16.29
N ASP A 32 8.16 -4.66 17.40
CA ASP A 32 8.10 -4.07 18.75
C ASP A 32 8.83 -2.71 18.85
N ARG A 33 9.60 -2.31 17.82
CA ARG A 33 10.31 -1.05 17.72
C ARG A 33 9.70 -0.09 16.69
N GLY A 34 8.53 -0.42 16.13
CA GLY A 34 7.86 0.39 15.12
C GLY A 34 8.51 0.32 13.74
N THR A 35 9.40 -0.65 13.49
CA THR A 35 10.11 -0.78 12.21
C THR A 35 9.40 -1.77 11.29
N LEU A 36 9.36 -1.44 10.00
CA LEU A 36 8.87 -2.31 8.93
C LEU A 36 9.81 -2.21 7.73
N SER A 37 10.20 -3.35 7.17
CA SER A 37 10.99 -3.43 5.93
C SER A 37 10.19 -4.17 4.86
N PHE A 38 10.16 -3.64 3.64
CA PHE A 38 9.46 -4.22 2.50
C PHE A 38 10.34 -4.20 1.24
N ARG A 39 10.06 -5.12 0.31
CA ARG A 39 10.71 -5.19 -1.00
C ARG A 39 9.65 -5.07 -2.07
N GLU A 40 9.50 -3.87 -2.60
CA GLU A 40 8.48 -3.53 -3.60
C GLU A 40 9.12 -2.90 -4.84
N VAL A 41 8.31 -2.70 -5.88
CA VAL A 41 8.71 -2.04 -7.13
C VAL A 41 8.93 -0.54 -6.88
N TRP A 42 9.80 0.10 -7.67
CA TRP A 42 9.96 1.56 -7.60
C TRP A 42 8.69 2.27 -8.08
N GLY A 43 8.25 3.30 -7.36
CA GLY A 43 7.01 3.97 -7.66
C GLY A 43 6.54 4.93 -6.57
N LYS A 44 5.37 5.52 -6.79
CA LYS A 44 4.66 6.34 -5.80
C LYS A 44 3.70 5.45 -5.02
N TYR A 45 3.71 5.61 -3.71
CA TYR A 45 2.91 4.86 -2.77
C TYR A 45 2.19 5.80 -1.82
N GLU A 46 1.05 5.34 -1.32
CA GLU A 46 0.39 5.89 -0.14
C GLU A 46 0.57 4.90 0.99
N ILE A 47 1.22 5.32 2.05
CA ILE A 47 1.42 4.51 3.25
C ILE A 47 0.34 4.89 4.25
N THR A 48 -0.56 3.95 4.50
CA THR A 48 -1.63 4.09 5.49
C THR A 48 -1.21 3.43 6.80
N LEU A 49 -1.08 4.23 7.85
CA LEU A 49 -0.81 3.76 9.21
C LEU A 49 -2.11 3.75 10.00
N ASN A 50 -2.49 2.56 10.50
CA ASN A 50 -3.60 2.39 11.42
C ASN A 50 -3.03 2.21 12.83
N SER A 51 -3.35 3.14 13.71
CA SER A 51 -2.94 3.09 15.11
C SER A 51 -3.94 2.29 15.96
N PRO A 52 -3.53 1.68 17.07
CA PRO A 52 -4.44 0.95 17.95
C PRO A 52 -5.56 1.82 18.56
N ASP A 53 -5.36 3.13 18.63
CA ASP A 53 -6.37 4.12 19.04
C ASP A 53 -7.42 4.42 17.94
N GLY A 54 -7.33 3.73 16.79
CA GLY A 54 -8.23 3.88 15.65
C GLY A 54 -7.89 5.06 14.73
N LYS A 55 -6.80 5.79 14.98
CA LYS A 55 -6.36 6.86 14.07
C LYS A 55 -5.77 6.28 12.80
N ILE A 56 -6.12 6.93 11.69
CA ILE A 56 -5.59 6.61 10.36
C ILE A 56 -4.79 7.80 9.86
N CYS A 57 -3.53 7.57 9.52
CA CYS A 57 -2.66 8.56 8.91
C CYS A 57 -2.20 8.07 7.54
N VAL A 58 -2.20 8.96 6.55
CA VAL A 58 -1.78 8.64 5.18
C VAL A 58 -0.58 9.49 4.81
N PHE A 59 0.50 8.83 4.39
CA PHE A 59 1.74 9.49 4.01
C PHE A 59 2.12 9.15 2.57
N PRO A 60 2.43 10.14 1.72
CA PRO A 60 2.99 9.86 0.42
C PRO A 60 4.43 9.37 0.55
N ALA A 61 4.76 8.27 -0.11
CA ALA A 61 6.12 7.75 -0.21
C ALA A 61 6.49 7.53 -1.68
N HIS A 62 7.76 7.71 -2.01
CA HIS A 62 8.25 7.49 -3.36
C HIS A 62 9.49 6.61 -3.33
N VAL A 63 9.31 5.34 -3.67
CA VAL A 63 10.39 4.36 -3.73
C VAL A 63 11.16 4.58 -5.02
N ARG A 64 12.44 4.98 -4.92
CA ARG A 64 13.29 5.28 -6.09
C ARG A 64 14.48 4.34 -6.18
N ARG A 65 14.99 4.18 -7.40
CA ARG A 65 16.22 3.44 -7.66
C ARG A 65 17.42 4.26 -7.22
N ASN A 66 18.39 3.61 -6.56
CA ASN A 66 19.65 4.22 -6.09
C ASN A 66 19.48 5.33 -5.04
N GLU A 67 18.34 5.39 -4.35
CA GLU A 67 18.13 6.28 -3.20
C GLU A 67 17.95 5.47 -1.92
N ASP A 68 18.28 6.08 -0.78
CA ASP A 68 17.95 5.55 0.55
C ASP A 68 16.43 5.71 0.77
N ASN A 69 15.67 4.65 0.47
CA ASN A 69 14.23 4.58 0.68
C ASN A 69 13.90 4.34 2.15
N LYS A 70 14.23 5.31 3.02
CA LYS A 70 13.99 5.27 4.46
C LYS A 70 13.07 6.42 4.84
N TRP A 71 11.96 6.08 5.48
CA TRP A 71 11.01 7.06 5.99
C TRP A 71 10.76 6.82 7.47
N VAL A 72 10.62 7.91 8.21
CA VAL A 72 10.16 7.90 9.59
C VAL A 72 8.83 8.64 9.61
N PHE A 73 7.78 7.94 10.04
CA PHE A 73 6.44 8.51 10.18
C PHE A 73 6.15 8.68 11.66
N THR A 74 5.84 9.91 12.07
CA THR A 74 5.47 10.21 13.44
C THR A 74 3.95 10.31 13.53
N VAL A 75 3.35 9.58 14.47
CA VAL A 75 1.92 9.67 14.78
C VAL A 75 1.77 10.43 16.10
N GLU A 76 1.13 11.59 16.08
CA GLU A 76 0.89 12.38 17.29
C GLU A 76 -0.18 11.71 18.19
N GLY A 77 0.17 11.52 19.47
CA GLY A 77 -0.71 10.94 20.48
C GLY A 77 -0.32 9.55 20.98
N TYR A 78 0.81 8.99 20.55
CA TYR A 78 1.44 7.82 21.19
C TYR A 78 2.61 8.27 22.06
N GLY A 79 2.29 8.74 23.26
CA GLY A 79 3.24 9.21 24.25
C GLY A 79 2.51 9.76 25.46
N ASN A 80 2.45 8.97 26.53
CA ASN A 80 2.30 9.48 27.88
C ASN A 80 3.68 9.44 28.53
#